data_AF-A0AAE9AIE7-F1
#
_entry.id   AF-A0AAE9AIE7-F1
#
_cell.length_a   1.000
_cell.length_b   1.000
_cell.length_c   1.000
_cell.angle_alpha   90.00
_cell.angle_beta   90.00
_cell.angle_gamma   90.00
#
_symmetry.space_group_name_H-M   'P 1'
#
loop_
_entity.id
_entity.type
_entity.pdbx_description
1 polymer ?
#
loop_
_entity_poly.entity_id
_entity_poly.type
_entity_poly.pdbx_seq_one_letter_code
_entity_poly.pdbx_strand_id
1 'polypeptide(L)'
;MRFLVVFVCLFAVSAALNCYICNSLAQPDCTTNYQSFNKICPVKSFAGLKAVKPVGCRVTRQYVNEETSIVRECAYTGEDVDKKSNKGSLGVSRVYSQCSEALCNSANSSFHFITAAILVAVYKIFA
;
A
#
# COMPACT_ATOMS: atom_id res chain seq x y z
N MET A 1 -37.05 -15.17 26.31
CA MET A 1 -36.47 -14.51 25.11
C MET A 1 -35.34 -15.41 24.61
N ARG A 2 -35.52 -16.02 23.42
CA ARG A 2 -34.55 -16.94 22.82
C ARG A 2 -33.39 -16.11 22.24
N PHE A 3 -32.22 -16.16 22.84
CA PHE A 3 -31.00 -15.57 22.27
C PHE A 3 -30.52 -16.44 21.11
N LEU A 4 -30.82 -15.99 19.88
CA LEU A 4 -30.25 -16.55 18.66
C LEU A 4 -28.80 -16.07 18.54
N VAL A 5 -27.85 -16.93 18.92
CA VAL A 5 -26.42 -16.68 18.68
C VAL A 5 -26.14 -16.98 17.20
N VAL A 6 -26.09 -15.92 16.39
CA VAL A 6 -25.69 -16.03 14.98
C VAL A 6 -24.17 -16.12 14.93
N PHE A 7 -23.65 -17.34 14.73
CA PHE A 7 -22.24 -17.58 14.50
C PHE A 7 -21.90 -17.19 13.05
N VAL A 8 -21.49 -15.95 12.83
CA VAL A 8 -20.96 -15.51 11.54
C VAL A 8 -19.54 -16.07 11.40
N CYS A 9 -19.38 -17.14 10.64
CA CYS A 9 -18.06 -17.61 10.21
C CYS A 9 -17.43 -16.54 9.30
N LEU A 10 -16.45 -15.79 9.82
CA LEU A 10 -15.59 -14.94 8.99
C LEU A 10 -14.64 -15.84 8.19
N PHE A 11 -15.03 -16.16 6.95
CA PHE A 11 -14.09 -16.66 5.96
C PHE A 11 -13.19 -15.51 5.54
N ALA A 12 -11.98 -15.45 6.09
CA ALA A 12 -10.94 -14.55 5.60
C ALA A 12 -10.45 -15.07 4.24
N VAL A 13 -11.11 -14.63 3.16
CA VAL A 13 -10.61 -14.84 1.80
C VAL A 13 -9.34 -14.02 1.65
N SER A 14 -8.19 -14.70 1.60
CA SER A 14 -6.91 -14.05 1.28
C SER A 14 -6.93 -13.66 -0.20
N ALA A 15 -7.41 -12.45 -0.49
CA ALA A 15 -7.34 -11.87 -1.82
C ALA A 15 -5.88 -11.61 -2.20
N ALA A 16 -5.54 -11.79 -3.48
CA ALA A 16 -4.22 -11.44 -4.00
C ALA A 16 -3.99 -9.93 -3.88
N LEU A 17 -2.84 -9.52 -3.34
CA LEU A 17 -2.51 -8.11 -3.17
C LEU A 17 -2.23 -7.46 -4.54
N ASN A 18 -2.93 -6.38 -4.84
CA ASN A 18 -2.75 -5.58 -6.04
C ASN A 18 -2.10 -4.25 -5.68
N CYS A 19 -1.15 -3.78 -6.49
CA CYS A 19 -0.52 -2.47 -6.33
C CYS A 19 -0.36 -1.81 -7.71
N TYR A 20 -0.15 -0.50 -7.73
CA TYR A 20 0.39 0.14 -8.92
C TYR A 20 1.89 -0.18 -9.04
N ILE A 21 2.35 -0.64 -10.20
CA ILE A 21 3.75 -1.05 -10.41
C ILE A 21 4.34 -0.32 -11.62
N CYS A 22 5.10 0.75 -11.37
CA CYS A 22 5.69 1.60 -12.41
C CYS A 22 6.92 2.38 -11.91
N ASN A 23 7.72 2.88 -12.85
CA ASN A 23 8.87 3.76 -12.58
C ASN A 23 8.83 4.95 -13.56
N SER A 24 8.79 6.17 -13.02
CA SER A 24 8.67 7.39 -13.83
C SER A 24 9.84 7.66 -14.77
N LEU A 25 11.02 7.09 -14.53
CA LEU A 25 12.18 7.24 -15.43
C LEU A 25 12.00 6.45 -16.73
N ALA A 26 11.34 5.29 -16.67
CA ALA A 26 11.09 4.46 -17.86
C ALA A 26 9.68 4.67 -18.43
N GLN A 27 8.73 5.05 -17.58
CA GLN A 27 7.30 5.19 -17.90
C GLN A 27 6.82 6.55 -17.35
N PRO A 28 6.91 7.64 -18.12
CA PRO A 28 6.55 8.99 -17.65
C PRO A 28 5.14 9.08 -17.06
N ASP A 29 4.20 8.29 -17.61
CA ASP A 29 2.82 8.15 -17.15
C ASP A 29 2.69 7.64 -15.71
N CYS A 30 3.74 7.06 -15.13
CA CYS A 30 3.78 6.73 -13.71
C CYS A 30 3.59 7.97 -12.83
N THR A 31 3.83 9.19 -13.30
CA THR A 31 3.61 10.39 -12.49
C THR A 31 2.13 10.73 -12.37
N THR A 32 1.39 10.67 -13.48
CA THR A 32 0.03 11.23 -13.63
C THR A 32 -1.04 10.18 -13.88
N ASN A 33 -0.74 9.13 -14.62
CA ASN A 33 -1.66 8.06 -15.03
C ASN A 33 -1.19 6.68 -14.51
N TYR A 34 -0.72 6.65 -13.26
CA TYR A 34 -0.20 5.44 -12.61
C TYR A 34 -1.26 4.34 -12.45
N GLN A 35 -2.54 4.69 -12.52
CA GLN A 35 -3.68 3.79 -12.35
C GLN A 35 -3.72 2.71 -13.43
N SER A 36 -3.23 3.01 -14.62
CA SER A 36 -3.07 2.06 -15.73
C SER A 36 -2.07 0.93 -15.42
N PHE A 37 -1.24 1.08 -14.38
CA PHE A 37 -0.24 0.11 -13.95
C PHE A 37 -0.68 -0.76 -12.77
N ASN A 38 -1.99 -0.96 -12.59
CA ASN A 38 -2.54 -1.90 -11.61
C ASN A 38 -2.12 -3.34 -11.97
N LYS A 39 -1.38 -3.99 -11.07
CA LYS A 39 -0.90 -5.37 -11.25
C LYS A 39 -0.99 -6.15 -9.95
N ILE A 40 -1.25 -7.45 -10.07
CA ILE A 40 -1.13 -8.41 -8.98
C ILE A 40 0.33 -8.49 -8.56
N CYS A 41 0.59 -8.44 -7.26
CA CYS A 41 1.92 -8.61 -6.69
C CYS A 41 2.34 -10.08 -6.74
N PRO A 42 3.41 -10.43 -7.47
CA PRO A 42 3.86 -11.81 -7.56
C PRO A 42 4.50 -12.28 -6.25
N VAL A 43 4.48 -13.57 -5.98
CA VAL A 43 5.36 -14.16 -4.96
C VAL A 43 6.78 -14.18 -5.53
N LYS A 44 7.77 -13.72 -4.74
CA LYS A 44 9.17 -13.63 -5.19
C LYS A 44 10.08 -14.52 -4.35
N SER A 45 11.23 -14.87 -4.91
CA SER A 45 12.32 -15.48 -4.15
C SER A 45 13.50 -14.50 -4.13
N PHE A 46 14.10 -14.33 -2.97
CA PHE A 46 15.28 -13.50 -2.73
C PHE A 46 16.44 -14.39 -2.30
N ALA A 47 17.66 -13.87 -2.29
CA ALA A 47 18.84 -14.63 -1.87
C ALA A 47 18.63 -15.21 -0.45
N GLY A 48 18.41 -16.53 -0.37
CA GLY A 48 18.17 -17.26 0.88
C GLY A 48 16.70 -17.39 1.31
N LEU A 49 15.75 -16.69 0.68
CA LEU A 49 14.33 -16.75 1.03
C LEU A 49 13.48 -17.12 -0.19
N LYS A 50 12.85 -18.30 -0.14
CA LYS A 50 11.96 -18.77 -1.20
C LYS A 50 10.52 -18.39 -0.91
N ALA A 51 9.76 -18.12 -1.98
CA ALA A 51 8.30 -17.92 -1.91
C ALA A 51 7.84 -16.82 -0.94
N VAL A 52 8.53 -15.69 -0.92
CA VAL A 52 8.18 -14.51 -0.13
C VAL A 52 6.95 -13.84 -0.70
N LYS A 53 5.87 -13.83 0.09
CA LYS A 53 4.63 -13.14 -0.25
C LYS A 53 4.80 -11.63 -0.06
N PRO A 54 4.13 -10.81 -0.90
CA PRO A 54 4.11 -9.38 -0.69
C PRO A 54 3.37 -9.05 0.61
N VAL A 55 3.85 -8.04 1.33
CA VAL A 55 3.29 -7.55 2.60
C VAL A 55 2.54 -6.23 2.45
N GLY A 56 2.68 -5.54 1.31
CA GLY A 56 2.01 -4.26 1.07
C GLY A 56 2.38 -3.63 -0.26
N CYS A 57 1.92 -2.40 -0.48
CA CYS A 57 2.36 -1.55 -1.57
C CYS A 57 3.32 -0.47 -1.05
N ARG A 58 4.23 -0.02 -1.90
CA ARG A 58 5.15 1.08 -1.60
C ARG A 58 5.13 2.12 -2.72
N VAL A 59 5.21 3.39 -2.32
CA VAL A 59 5.52 4.49 -3.21
C VAL A 59 6.78 5.18 -2.69
N THR A 60 7.77 5.35 -3.56
CA THR A 60 9.03 6.02 -3.25
C THR A 60 9.21 7.18 -4.20
N ARG A 61 9.41 8.38 -3.66
CA ARG A 61 9.90 9.53 -4.40
C ARG A 61 11.39 9.69 -4.13
N GLN A 62 12.19 9.65 -5.17
CA GLN A 62 13.65 9.80 -5.09
C GLN A 62 14.03 11.16 -5.65
N TYR A 63 14.97 11.81 -4.98
CA TYR A 63 15.55 13.08 -5.38
C TYR A 63 17.04 12.84 -5.53
N VAL A 64 17.55 13.01 -6.75
CA VAL A 64 18.96 12.83 -7.10
C VAL A 64 19.41 14.11 -7.79
N ASN A 65 20.16 14.95 -7.08
CA ASN A 65 20.50 16.30 -7.49
C ASN A 65 19.24 17.11 -7.84
N GLU A 66 19.07 17.51 -9.10
CA GLU A 66 17.92 18.26 -9.61
C GLU A 66 16.83 17.37 -10.21
N GLU A 67 17.06 16.05 -10.29
CA GLU A 67 16.12 15.10 -10.87
C GLU A 67 15.24 14.46 -9.79
N THR A 68 13.97 14.27 -10.12
CA THR A 68 13.01 13.59 -9.25
C THR A 68 12.36 12.43 -9.98
N SER A 69 12.28 11.27 -9.32
CA SER A 69 11.60 10.09 -9.83
C SER A 69 10.59 9.53 -8.83
N ILE A 70 9.60 8.81 -9.35
CA ILE A 70 8.59 8.10 -8.57
C ILE A 70 8.63 6.63 -8.96
N VAL A 71 8.75 5.76 -7.95
CA VAL A 71 8.64 4.31 -8.10
C VAL A 71 7.47 3.83 -7.27
N ARG A 72 6.57 3.07 -7.90
CA ARG A 72 5.49 2.35 -7.24
C ARG A 72 5.73 0.86 -7.41
N GLU A 73 5.66 0.12 -6.31
CA GLU A 73 5.99 -1.30 -6.30
C GLU A 73 5.27 -2.06 -5.18
N CYS A 74 5.35 -3.39 -5.24
CA CYS A 74 4.97 -4.25 -4.13
C CYS A 74 6.10 -4.29 -3.09
N ALA A 75 5.75 -4.15 -1.82
CA ALA A 75 6.65 -4.38 -0.69
C ALA A 75 6.63 -5.85 -0.27
N TYR A 76 7.80 -6.39 0.04
CA TYR A 76 7.98 -7.76 0.56
C TYR A 76 8.56 -7.78 1.98
N THR A 77 8.88 -6.59 2.50
CA THR A 77 9.49 -6.37 3.80
C THR A 77 9.08 -5.00 4.35
N GLY A 78 9.32 -4.78 5.64
CA GLY A 78 9.02 -3.51 6.31
C GLY A 78 7.58 -3.44 6.80
N GLU A 79 7.28 -2.32 7.46
CA GLU A 79 6.01 -2.04 8.10
C GLU A 79 5.30 -0.88 7.39
N ASP A 80 4.03 -0.68 7.73
CA ASP A 80 3.26 0.46 7.28
C ASP A 80 3.84 1.75 7.85
N VAL A 81 4.21 2.66 6.96
CA VAL A 81 4.84 3.94 7.30
C VAL A 81 4.35 5.01 6.35
N ASP A 82 4.22 6.24 6.83
CA ASP A 82 3.90 7.39 5.99
C ASP A 82 5.08 8.37 5.92
N LYS A 83 5.45 8.74 4.69
CA LYS A 83 6.46 9.77 4.36
C LYS A 83 7.79 9.60 5.12
N LYS A 84 8.23 8.35 5.30
CA LYS A 84 9.53 8.08 5.90
C LYS A 84 10.65 8.56 4.98
N SER A 85 11.49 9.46 5.50
CA SER A 85 12.63 9.99 4.77
C SER A 85 13.89 9.16 5.04
N ASN A 86 14.64 8.88 3.98
CA ASN A 86 15.97 8.31 4.05
C ASN A 86 16.93 9.18 3.22
N LYS A 87 17.93 9.76 3.88
CA LYS A 87 18.95 10.60 3.24
C LYS A 87 20.18 9.74 2.99
N GLY A 88 20.62 9.68 1.73
CA GLY A 88 21.84 8.98 1.33
C GLY A 88 23.04 9.93 1.35
N SER A 89 23.92 9.76 0.37
CA SER A 89 25.03 10.69 0.09
C SER A 89 24.54 12.10 -0.30
N LEU A 90 25.46 13.06 -0.37
CA LEU A 90 25.17 14.42 -0.80
C LEU A 90 24.38 14.42 -2.14
N GLY A 91 23.24 15.11 -2.16
CA GLY A 91 22.38 15.20 -3.34
C GLY A 91 21.40 14.03 -3.53
N VAL A 92 21.44 12.98 -2.69
CA VAL A 92 20.51 11.84 -2.78
C VAL A 92 19.61 11.77 -1.56
N SER A 93 18.30 11.90 -1.77
CA SER A 93 17.30 11.64 -0.73
C SER A 93 16.11 10.87 -1.27
N ARG A 94 15.44 10.15 -0.38
CA ARG A 94 14.25 9.37 -0.73
C ARG A 94 13.19 9.59 0.33
N VAL A 95 11.94 9.72 -0.09
CA VAL A 95 10.78 9.73 0.79
C VAL A 95 9.87 8.60 0.33
N TYR A 96 9.44 7.74 1.24
CA TYR A 96 8.56 6.63 0.89
C TYR A 96 7.42 6.45 1.89
N SER A 97 6.31 5.95 1.38
CA SER A 97 5.19 5.44 2.19
C SER A 97 4.96 3.98 1.83
N GLN A 98 4.55 3.19 2.82
CA GLN A 98 4.18 1.78 2.69
C GLN A 98 2.88 1.53 3.44
N CYS A 99 2.04 0.69 2.86
CA CYS A 99 0.71 0.36 3.38
C CYS A 99 0.33 -1.07 2.98
N SER A 100 -0.49 -1.74 3.78
CA SER A 100 -0.82 -3.16 3.58
C SER A 100 -2.06 -3.42 2.72
N GLU A 101 -2.82 -2.37 2.38
CA GLU A 101 -4.08 -2.45 1.64
C GLU A 101 -3.86 -2.56 0.11
N ALA A 102 -4.82 -3.12 -0.63
CA ALA A 102 -4.74 -3.16 -2.08
C ALA A 102 -4.81 -1.74 -2.69
N LEU A 103 -3.95 -1.46 -3.67
CA LEU A 103 -3.89 -0.19 -4.42
C LEU A 103 -3.63 1.05 -3.56
N CYS A 104 -3.13 0.88 -2.34
CA CYS A 104 -2.93 1.96 -1.38
C CYS A 104 -1.74 2.88 -1.72
N ASN A 105 -0.87 2.47 -2.66
CA ASN A 105 0.24 3.29 -3.15
C ASN A 105 -0.15 4.30 -4.23
N SER A 106 -1.36 4.87 -4.11
CA SER A 106 -1.85 5.95 -4.95
C SER A 106 -1.11 7.27 -4.66
N ALA A 107 -1.38 8.32 -5.43
CA ALA A 107 -0.65 9.59 -5.35
C ALA A 107 -0.86 10.41 -4.06
N ASN A 108 -1.64 9.94 -3.09
CA ASN A 108 -1.72 10.46 -1.72
C ASN A 108 -2.57 9.49 -0.88
N SER A 109 -1.96 8.71 0.02
CA SER A 109 -2.73 7.96 1.02
C SER A 109 -3.17 8.91 2.14
N SER A 110 -4.25 9.66 1.90
CA SER A 110 -5.00 10.27 2.99
C SER A 110 -5.74 9.14 3.70
N PHE A 111 -5.21 8.70 4.84
CA PHE A 111 -5.74 7.62 5.65
C PHE A 111 -7.28 7.66 5.77
N HIS A 112 -7.93 6.56 5.38
CA HIS A 112 -9.35 6.31 5.58
C HIS A 112 -9.66 6.04 7.07
N PHE A 113 -9.61 7.06 7.93
CA PHE A 113 -10.07 6.96 9.33
C PHE A 113 -11.59 7.11 9.50
N ILE A 114 -12.37 7.23 8.43
CA ILE A 114 -13.79 7.60 8.50
C ILE A 114 -14.72 6.38 8.71
N THR A 115 -14.28 5.16 8.42
CA THR A 115 -15.17 3.98 8.41
C THR A 115 -15.57 3.49 9.81
N ALA A 116 -14.71 3.62 10.82
CA ALA A 116 -15.01 3.15 12.18
C ALA A 116 -16.04 4.02 12.93
N ALA A 117 -16.03 5.34 12.68
CA ALA A 117 -16.94 6.27 13.37
C ALA A 117 -18.41 6.09 12.93
N ILE A 118 -18.64 5.73 11.66
CA ILE A 118 -19.99 5.54 11.11
C ILE A 118 -20.67 4.32 11.73
N LEU A 119 -19.93 3.21 11.96
CA LEU A 119 -20.50 1.99 12.54
C LEU A 119 -20.95 2.18 13.99
N VAL A 120 -20.22 2.97 14.79
CA VAL A 120 -20.62 3.32 16.17
C VAL A 120 -21.83 4.25 16.18
N ALA A 121 -21.88 5.22 15.27
CA ALA A 121 -23.02 6.13 15.16
C ALA A 121 -24.30 5.40 14.74
N VAL A 122 -24.21 4.47 13.78
CA VAL A 122 -25.34 3.64 13.35
C VAL A 122 -25.82 2.74 14.50
N TYR A 123 -24.92 2.09 15.24
CA TYR A 123 -25.31 1.29 16.41
C TYR A 123 -26.08 2.12 17.46
N LYS A 124 -25.67 3.37 17.70
CA LYS A 124 -26.33 4.27 18.67
C LYS A 124 -27.70 4.81 18.20
N ILE A 125 -27.97 4.82 16.90
CA ILE A 125 -29.26 5.27 16.33
C ILE A 125 -30.30 4.14 16.39
N PHE A 126 -29.86 2.88 16.28
CA PHE A 126 -30.73 1.70 16.28
C PHE A 126 -30.76 0.93 17.61
N ALA A 127 -30.16 1.48 18.68
CA ALA A 127 -30.16 0.92 20.04
C ALA A 127 -30.97 1.80 21.00
#